data_AF-A0A1H2UE54-F1
#
_entry.id   AF-A0A1H2UE54-F1
#
_cell.length_a   1.000
_cell.length_b   1.000
_cell.length_c   1.000
_cell.angle_alpha   90.00
_cell.angle_beta   90.00
_cell.angle_gamma   90.00
#
_symmetry.space_group_name_H-M   'P 1'
#
loop_
_entity.id
_entity.type
_entity.pdbx_description
1 polymer ?
#
loop_
_entity_poly.entity_id
_entity_poly.type
_entity_poly.pdbx_seq_one_letter_code
_entity_poly.pdbx_strand_id
1 'polypeptide(L)' 'GILEQHWNGAQLVDTATMLAWAKSMTWKGSHPMVKLSRRLYQKGVSLSRKAMREIEARLERNPLLPKWDILIRPI' A
#
# COMPACT_ATOMS: atom_id res chain seq x y z
N GLY A 1 11.82 3.12 3.39
CA GLY A 1 11.28 1.72 3.31
C GLY A 1 12.19 0.82 2.47
N ILE A 2 11.98 -0.51 2.40
CA ILE A 2 12.92 -1.41 1.68
C ILE A 2 13.03 -1.07 0.18
N LEU A 3 11.92 -0.71 -0.48
CA LEU A 3 11.94 -0.29 -1.89
C LEU A 3 12.75 1.00 -2.11
N GLU A 4 12.63 1.95 -1.19
CA GLU A 4 13.38 3.22 -1.22
C GLU A 4 14.89 3.00 -1.00
N GLN A 5 15.25 2.09 -0.08
CA GLN A 5 16.64 1.66 0.12
C GLN A 5 17.18 0.92 -1.10
N HIS A 6 16.36 0.10 -1.75
CA HIS A 6 16.74 -0.64 -2.96
C HIS A 6 17.03 0.29 -4.14
N TRP A 7 16.31 1.42 -4.24
CA TRP A 7 16.59 2.44 -5.24
C TRP A 7 17.86 3.25 -4.95
N ASN A 8 18.17 3.49 -3.67
CA ASN A 8 19.39 4.17 -3.23
C ASN A 8 19.74 5.45 -4.03
N GLY A 9 18.74 6.28 -4.33
CA GLY A 9 18.92 7.51 -5.10
C GLY A 9 18.93 7.36 -6.63
N ALA A 10 18.71 6.15 -7.15
CA ALA A 10 18.53 5.92 -8.58
C ALA A 10 17.32 6.70 -9.13
N GLN A 11 17.50 7.38 -10.25
CA GLN A 11 16.45 8.17 -10.87
C GLN A 11 15.43 7.27 -11.57
N LEU A 12 14.17 7.37 -11.16
CA LEU A 12 13.05 6.69 -11.79
C LEU A 12 12.52 7.52 -12.95
N VAL A 13 13.19 7.39 -14.10
CA VAL A 13 12.93 8.21 -15.29
C VAL A 13 11.58 7.94 -15.95
N ASP A 14 11.06 6.70 -15.83
CA ASP A 14 9.80 6.31 -16.44
C ASP A 14 9.13 5.12 -15.70
N THR A 15 7.88 4.85 -16.08
CA THR A 15 7.07 3.77 -15.46
C THR A 15 7.65 2.37 -15.66
N ALA A 16 8.27 2.06 -16.80
CA ALA A 16 8.89 0.77 -17.06
C ALA A 16 10.14 0.60 -16.19
N THR A 17 10.97 1.64 -16.08
CA THR A 17 12.13 1.67 -15.16
C THR A 17 11.68 1.43 -13.72
N MET A 18 10.68 2.17 -13.24
CA MET A 18 10.12 1.98 -11.90
C MET A 18 9.60 0.55 -11.67
N LEU A 19 8.89 -0.03 -12.64
CA LEU A 19 8.37 -1.39 -12.55
C LEU A 19 9.49 -2.44 -12.51
N ALA A 20 10.54 -2.26 -13.29
CA ALA A 20 11.70 -3.16 -13.29
C ALA A 20 12.38 -3.16 -11.92
N TRP A 21 12.58 -1.98 -11.32
CA TRP A 21 13.12 -1.85 -9.98
C TRP A 21 12.22 -2.47 -8.91
N ALA A 22 10.92 -2.21 -8.97
CA ALA A 22 9.97 -2.79 -8.04
C ALA A 22 9.93 -4.32 -8.13
N LYS A 23 10.20 -4.91 -9.30
CA LYS A 23 10.27 -6.38 -9.48
C LYS A 23 11.61 -6.96 -9.03
N SER A 24 12.71 -6.22 -9.19
CA SER A 24 14.06 -6.71 -8.85
C SER A 24 14.35 -6.68 -7.35
N MET A 25 13.59 -5.89 -6.58
CA MET A 25 13.77 -5.85 -5.13
C MET A 25 13.41 -7.20 -4.48
N THR A 26 13.90 -7.37 -3.26
CA THR A 26 13.54 -8.50 -2.40
C THR A 26 12.85 -7.99 -1.15
N TRP A 27 11.63 -8.46 -0.90
CA TRP A 27 10.87 -8.17 0.31
C TRP A 27 10.80 -9.42 1.19
N LYS A 28 11.37 -9.35 2.40
CA LYS A 28 11.47 -10.49 3.34
C LYS A 28 12.04 -11.76 2.68
N GLY A 29 13.06 -11.61 1.84
CA GLY A 29 13.70 -12.73 1.13
C GLY A 29 12.95 -13.23 -0.11
N SER A 30 11.80 -12.65 -0.45
CA SER A 30 11.01 -13.04 -1.63
C SER A 30 10.88 -11.91 -2.65
N HIS A 31 10.85 -12.26 -3.94
CA HIS A 31 10.54 -11.29 -4.99
C HIS A 31 9.06 -10.89 -4.96
N PRO A 32 8.73 -9.61 -5.09
CA PRO A 32 7.35 -9.14 -5.07
C PRO A 32 6.65 -9.41 -6.41
N MET A 33 5.33 -9.67 -6.34
CA MET A 33 4.47 -9.66 -7.51
C MET A 33 4.02 -8.23 -7.82
N VAL A 34 4.45 -7.68 -8.96
CA VAL A 34 4.15 -6.29 -9.35
C VAL A 34 3.25 -6.25 -10.57
N LYS A 35 2.12 -5.54 -10.47
CA LYS A 35 1.19 -5.29 -11.58
C LYS A 35 0.96 -3.79 -11.76
N LEU A 36 1.06 -3.31 -13.00
CA LEU A 36 0.69 -1.94 -13.36
C LEU A 36 -0.82 -1.86 -13.60
N SER A 37 -1.53 -1.06 -12.81
CA SER A 37 -2.90 -0.67 -13.12
C SER A 37 -2.88 0.56 -14.02
N ARG A 38 -3.47 0.46 -15.22
CA ARG A 38 -3.72 1.62 -16.10
C ARG A 38 -5.05 2.31 -15.80
N ARG A 39 -5.80 1.81 -14.82
CA ARG A 39 -7.07 2.43 -14.42
C ARG A 39 -6.76 3.74 -13.72
N LEU A 40 -7.51 4.79 -14.09
CA LEU A 40 -7.46 6.05 -13.37
C LEU A 40 -7.93 5.82 -11.93
N TYR A 41 -7.04 6.10 -10.98
CA TYR A 41 -7.40 6.14 -9.57
C TYR A 41 -8.16 7.44 -9.31
N GLN A 42 -9.49 7.35 -9.20
CA GLN A 42 -10.32 8.51 -8.91
C GLN A 42 -9.94 9.08 -7.53
N LYS A 43 -9.42 10.30 -7.52
CA LYS A 43 -9.09 11.04 -6.30
C LYS A 43 -10.33 11.80 -5.81
N GLY A 44 -10.43 12.02 -4.51
CA GLY A 44 -11.57 12.71 -3.90
C GLY A 44 -12.80 11.83 -3.64
N VAL A 45 -12.70 10.52 -3.89
CA VAL A 45 -13.75 9.56 -3.53
C VAL A 45 -13.60 9.22 -2.05
N SER A 46 -14.56 9.65 -1.25
CA SER A 46 -14.69 9.31 0.16
C SER A 46 -15.77 8.24 0.32
N LEU A 47 -15.52 7.20 1.12
CA LEU A 47 -16.59 6.28 1.50
C LEU A 47 -17.62 7.04 2.34
N SER A 48 -18.90 6.76 2.09
CA SER A 48 -19.97 7.26 2.96
C SER A 48 -19.80 6.66 4.36
N ARG A 49 -20.27 7.38 5.41
CA ARG A 49 -20.26 6.85 6.78
C ARG A 49 -20.94 5.48 6.90
N LYS A 50 -22.00 5.26 6.11
CA LYS A 50 -22.73 3.98 6.06
C LYS A 50 -21.84 2.86 5.54
N ALA A 51 -21.16 3.07 4.40
CA ALA A 51 -20.26 2.08 3.81
C ALA A 51 -19.03 1.80 4.70
N MET A 52 -18.51 2.83 5.37
CA MET A 52 -17.36 2.68 6.27
C MET A 52 -17.70 1.89 7.55
N ARG A 53 -18.98 1.87 7.99
CA ARG A 53 -19.38 1.22 9.25
C ARG A 53 -19.10 -0.28 9.27
N GLU A 54 -19.37 -0.97 8.17
CA GLU A 54 -19.09 -2.41 8.04
C GLU A 54 -17.59 -2.70 8.06
N ILE A 55 -16.79 -1.81 7.48
CA ILE A 55 -15.33 -1.92 7.49
C ILE A 55 -14.81 -1.69 8.92
N GLU A 56 -15.21 -0.60 9.58
CA GLU A 56 -14.81 -0.26 10.96
C GLU A 56 -15.16 -1.37 11.95
N ALA A 57 -16.31 -2.04 11.79
CA ALA A 57 -16.70 -3.14 12.67
C ALA A 57 -15.70 -4.31 12.66
N ARG A 58 -14.89 -4.44 11.60
CA ARG A 58 -13.84 -5.45 11.48
C ARG A 58 -12.44 -4.93 11.88
N LEU A 59 -12.27 -3.61 12.03
CA LEU A 59 -10.99 -3.01 12.36
C LEU A 59 -10.84 -2.91 13.89
N GLU A 60 -9.87 -3.62 14.45
CA GLU A 60 -9.55 -3.52 15.87
C GLU A 60 -8.67 -2.28 16.11
N ARG A 61 -9.20 -1.25 16.79
CA ARG A 61 -8.45 -0.02 17.11
C ARG A 61 -7.70 -0.16 18.43
N ASN A 62 -6.46 0.29 18.48
CA ASN A 62 -5.69 0.36 19.73
C ASN A 62 -6.35 1.36 20.70
N PRO A 63 -6.61 1.02 21.98
CA PRO A 63 -7.27 1.93 22.91
C PRO A 63 -6.46 3.20 23.22
N LEU A 64 -5.13 3.16 23.15
CA LEU A 64 -4.25 4.31 23.40
C LEU A 64 -4.04 5.18 22.17
N LEU A 65 -4.08 4.59 20.97
CA LEU A 65 -3.85 5.29 19.70
C LEU A 65 -4.92 4.94 18.65
N PRO A 66 -6.22 5.11 18.96
CA PRO A 66 -7.29 4.56 18.14
C PRO A 66 -7.31 5.14 16.73
N LYS A 67 -6.85 6.38 16.53
CA LYS A 67 -6.79 7.04 15.22
C LYS A 67 -5.67 6.50 14.32
N TRP A 68 -4.55 6.06 14.90
CA TRP A 68 -3.29 5.83 14.19
C TRP A 68 -2.88 4.36 14.14
N ASP A 69 -3.40 3.55 15.07
CA ASP A 69 -3.03 2.14 15.19
C ASP A 69 -4.28 1.27 15.09
N ILE A 70 -4.27 0.41 14.06
CA ILE A 70 -5.34 -0.51 13.71
C ILE A 70 -4.76 -1.90 13.45
N LEU A 71 -5.38 -2.91 14.02
CA LEU A 71 -5.11 -4.32 13.74
C LEU A 71 -6.15 -4.84 12.75
N ILE A 72 -5.66 -5.40 11.64
CA ILE A 72 -6.48 -6.04 10.60
C ILE A 72 -6.22 -7.54 10.67
N ARG A 73 -7.26 -8.33 10.98
CA ARG A 73 -7.19 -9.79 10.90
C ARG A 73 -7.56 -10.28 9.49
N PRO A 74 -6.90 -11.34 9.00
CA PRO A 74 -7.34 -12.05 7.80
C PRO A 74 -8.80 -12.51 7.95
N ILE A 75 -9.50 -12.58 6.82
CA ILE A 75 -10.80 -13.27 6.71
C ILE A 75 -10.51 -14.73 6.41
#